data_AF-A0AAV1D039-F1
#
_entry.id   AF-A0AAV1D039-F1
#
_cell.length_a   1.000
_cell.length_b   1.000
_cell.length_c   1.000
_cell.angle_alpha   90.00
_cell.angle_beta   90.00
_cell.angle_gamma   90.00
#
_symmetry.space_group_name_H-M   'P 1'
#
loop_
_entity.id
_entity.type
_entity.pdbx_description
1 polymer ?
#
loop_
_entity_poly.entity_id
_entity_poly.type
_entity_poly.pdbx_seq_one_letter_code
_entity_poly.pdbx_strand_id
1 'polypeptide(L)'
;MDDTESRGRVLTSFKVVIVSCKPKVEDFLAVEIFSSETWEWAPLKVHSDDCPILIFSSVRPVVRDNILYYTGEERTREKISTGGIIAYDPYMTPHKLRFIEIPKGASNEPESSNCGVSQGLLKFCQIRHLEHGILFNVWQLQEEDNKWCLQHTIRIEDIVIEDQGCEKRIITSI
;
A
#
# COMPACT_ATOMS: atom_id res chain seq x y z
N MET A 1 -33.86 4.08 -27.49
CA MET A 1 -33.34 3.38 -26.30
C MET A 1 -31.95 2.96 -26.69
N ASP A 2 -30.99 3.64 -26.09
CA ASP A 2 -29.58 3.60 -26.46
C ASP A 2 -28.91 2.47 -25.67
N ASP A 3 -28.52 1.41 -26.37
CA ASP A 3 -27.75 0.28 -25.84
C ASP A 3 -26.29 0.73 -25.70
N THR A 4 -25.96 1.42 -24.62
CA THR A 4 -24.56 1.77 -24.31
C THR A 4 -23.86 0.59 -23.66
N GLU A 5 -23.33 -0.26 -24.54
CA GLU A 5 -22.11 -1.06 -24.41
C GLU A 5 -21.40 -1.05 -23.04
N SER A 6 -21.58 -2.13 -22.27
CA SER A 6 -20.54 -2.59 -21.35
C SER A 6 -19.42 -3.26 -22.16
N ARG A 7 -18.67 -2.50 -22.96
CA ARG A 7 -17.42 -3.01 -23.53
C ARG A 7 -16.44 -3.23 -22.39
N GLY A 8 -16.32 -4.48 -21.94
CA GLY A 8 -15.25 -4.89 -21.03
C GLY A 8 -13.92 -4.39 -21.60
N ARG A 9 -13.15 -3.67 -20.78
CA ARG A 9 -11.83 -3.19 -21.17
C ARG A 9 -10.99 -4.39 -21.58
N VAL A 10 -10.71 -4.51 -22.88
CA VAL A 10 -9.81 -5.54 -23.40
C VAL A 10 -8.41 -5.21 -22.90
N LEU A 11 -7.79 -6.14 -22.17
CA LEU A 11 -6.40 -6.01 -21.75
C LEU A 11 -5.51 -6.10 -23.00
N THR A 12 -4.96 -4.98 -23.45
CA THR A 12 -4.12 -4.92 -24.64
C THR A 12 -2.65 -5.11 -24.34
N SER A 13 -2.23 -4.84 -23.10
CA SER A 13 -0.88 -5.13 -22.64
C SER A 13 -0.81 -5.23 -21.11
N PHE A 14 0.25 -5.86 -20.63
CA PHE A 14 0.55 -5.98 -19.20
C PHE A 14 2.07 -5.98 -18.96
N LYS A 15 2.42 -5.56 -17.76
CA LYS A 15 3.76 -5.70 -17.20
C LYS A 15 3.73 -6.61 -15.97
N VAL A 16 4.73 -7.46 -15.83
CA VAL A 16 4.99 -8.18 -14.59
C VAL A 16 6.18 -7.53 -13.92
N VAL A 17 6.02 -7.13 -12.66
CA VAL A 17 7.08 -6.49 -11.89
C VAL A 17 7.50 -7.42 -10.76
N ILE A 18 8.76 -7.81 -10.77
CA ILE A 18 9.40 -8.51 -9.67
C ILE A 18 10.23 -7.48 -8.91
N VAL A 19 10.03 -7.41 -7.60
CA VAL A 19 10.74 -6.46 -6.74
C VAL A 19 11.68 -7.22 -5.81
N SER A 20 12.96 -6.87 -5.86
CA SER A 20 13.97 -7.48 -4.98
C SER A 20 13.91 -6.81 -3.60
N CYS A 21 13.00 -7.29 -2.75
CA CYS A 21 12.89 -6.84 -1.37
C CYS A 21 13.92 -7.54 -0.48
N LYS A 22 15.19 -7.14 -0.54
CA LYS A 22 16.17 -7.48 0.50
C LYS A 22 16.13 -6.35 1.53
N PRO A 23 15.83 -6.60 2.81
CA PRO A 23 15.76 -5.54 3.82
C PRO A 23 17.16 -4.95 4.03
N LYS A 24 17.43 -3.89 3.29
CA LYS A 24 18.65 -3.09 3.27
C LYS A 24 18.25 -1.66 2.96
N VAL A 25 18.94 -0.71 3.58
CA VAL A 25 18.79 0.70 3.22
C VAL A 25 19.53 0.91 1.91
N GLU A 26 18.80 1.22 0.85
CA GLU A 26 19.34 1.48 -0.47
C GLU A 26 18.74 2.79 -1.02
N ASP A 27 19.48 3.45 -1.91
CA ASP A 27 19.04 4.65 -2.63
C ASP A 27 18.18 4.33 -3.87
N PHE A 28 17.99 3.04 -4.15
CA PHE A 28 17.16 2.55 -5.24
C PHE A 28 16.34 1.32 -4.86
N LEU A 29 15.28 1.10 -5.61
CA LEU A 29 14.54 -0.14 -5.67
C LEU A 29 14.98 -0.95 -6.89
N ALA A 30 15.53 -2.14 -6.68
CA ALA A 30 15.80 -3.09 -7.75
C ALA A 30 14.51 -3.80 -8.17
N VAL A 31 14.14 -3.62 -9.44
CA VAL A 31 12.99 -4.28 -10.05
C VAL A 31 13.42 -4.99 -11.34
N GLU A 32 12.73 -6.08 -11.67
CA GLU A 32 12.77 -6.69 -13.00
C GLU A 32 11.38 -6.59 -13.60
N ILE A 33 11.31 -6.08 -14.83
CA ILE A 33 10.05 -5.78 -15.49
C ILE A 33 9.96 -6.60 -16.76
N PHE A 34 8.95 -7.46 -16.83
CA PHE A 34 8.52 -8.08 -18.08
C PHE A 34 7.52 -7.16 -18.79
N SER A 35 7.65 -7.00 -20.10
CA SER A 35 6.66 -6.33 -20.95
C SER A 35 6.05 -7.30 -21.94
N SER A 36 4.71 -7.38 -21.98
CA SER A 36 3.98 -8.19 -22.96
C SER A 36 4.16 -7.72 -24.41
N GLU A 37 4.53 -6.45 -24.60
CA GLU A 37 4.70 -5.81 -25.89
C GLU A 37 6.03 -6.22 -26.53
N THR A 38 7.09 -6.31 -25.73
CA THR A 38 8.43 -6.69 -26.19
C THR A 38 8.76 -8.16 -25.94
N TRP A 39 8.04 -8.83 -25.03
CA TRP A 39 8.33 -10.18 -24.53
C TRP A 39 9.69 -10.30 -23.83
N GLU A 40 10.20 -9.19 -23.30
CA GLU A 40 11.53 -9.12 -22.69
C GLU A 40 11.44 -8.78 -21.20
N TRP A 41 12.40 -9.30 -20.45
CA TRP A 41 12.69 -8.88 -19.08
C TRP A 41 13.78 -7.80 -19.10
N ALA A 42 13.53 -6.69 -18.42
CA ALA A 42 14.50 -5.62 -18.25
C ALA A 42 14.75 -5.37 -16.75
N PRO A 43 16.01 -5.47 -16.28
CA PRO A 43 16.36 -5.04 -14.93
C PRO A 43 16.35 -3.51 -14.87
N LEU A 44 15.84 -2.97 -13.77
CA LEU A 44 15.78 -1.54 -13.55
C LEU A 44 16.08 -1.19 -12.08
N LYS A 45 16.85 -0.12 -11.90
CA LYS A 45 17.02 0.53 -10.60
C LYS A 45 16.18 1.79 -10.59
N VAL A 46 15.19 1.82 -9.71
CA VAL A 46 14.28 2.95 -9.57
C VAL A 46 14.76 3.77 -8.39
N HIS A 47 15.26 4.98 -8.65
CA HIS A 47 15.81 5.83 -7.60
C HIS A 47 14.69 6.62 -6.91
N SER A 48 14.89 6.90 -5.63
CA SER A 48 14.13 7.91 -4.92
C SER A 48 14.78 9.28 -5.19
N ASP A 49 13.98 10.28 -5.53
CA ASP A 49 14.50 11.60 -5.94
C ASP A 49 15.19 12.33 -4.76
N ASP A 50 14.76 12.10 -3.51
CA ASP A 50 15.15 12.93 -2.38
C ASP A 50 15.89 12.18 -1.26
N CYS A 51 15.58 10.90 -1.00
CA CYS A 51 16.15 10.17 0.14
C CYS A 51 16.24 8.64 -0.06
N PRO A 52 17.22 7.97 0.56
CA PRO A 52 17.26 6.50 0.66
C PRO A 52 15.96 5.92 1.20
N ILE A 53 15.61 4.74 0.71
CA ILE A 53 14.40 4.02 1.11
C ILE A 53 14.77 2.67 1.74
N LEU A 54 13.90 2.22 2.64
CA LEU A 54 13.91 0.88 3.18
C LEU A 54 12.55 0.25 2.89
N ILE A 55 12.53 -0.85 2.14
CA ILE A 55 11.29 -1.62 1.93
C ILE A 55 11.26 -2.78 2.91
N PHE A 56 10.14 -2.91 3.62
CA PHE A 56 9.93 -4.03 4.50
C PHE A 56 9.54 -5.27 3.69
N SER A 57 10.46 -6.21 3.59
CA SER A 57 10.29 -7.44 2.80
C SER A 57 9.18 -8.37 3.34
N SER A 58 8.66 -8.12 4.53
CA SER A 58 7.62 -8.91 5.17
C SER A 58 6.21 -8.61 4.67
N VAL A 59 6.00 -7.51 3.93
CA VAL A 59 4.66 -7.07 3.49
C VAL A 59 4.52 -7.27 1.98
N ARG A 60 3.42 -7.92 1.56
CA ARG A 60 3.10 -8.11 0.14
C ARG A 60 2.70 -6.76 -0.48
N PRO A 61 3.14 -6.46 -1.71
CA PRO A 61 2.64 -5.28 -2.40
C PRO A 61 1.15 -5.33 -2.62
N VAL A 62 0.56 -4.15 -2.65
CA VAL A 62 -0.83 -3.96 -3.06
C VAL A 62 -0.84 -3.26 -4.42
N VAL A 63 -1.72 -3.69 -5.31
CA VAL A 63 -1.87 -3.08 -6.63
C VAL A 63 -3.18 -2.30 -6.68
N ARG A 64 -3.11 -1.05 -7.14
CA ARG A 64 -4.28 -0.22 -7.47
C ARG A 64 -3.95 0.66 -8.65
N ASP A 65 -4.85 0.71 -9.63
CA ASP A 65 -4.71 1.54 -10.82
C ASP A 65 -3.34 1.37 -11.53
N ASN A 66 -2.87 0.13 -11.60
CA ASN A 66 -1.55 -0.27 -12.14
C ASN A 66 -0.32 0.22 -11.35
N ILE A 67 -0.53 0.85 -10.20
CA ILE A 67 0.52 1.30 -9.27
C ILE A 67 0.71 0.23 -8.19
N LEU A 68 1.98 -0.08 -7.91
CA LEU A 68 2.39 -0.97 -6.84
C LEU A 68 2.66 -0.15 -5.57
N TYR A 69 2.10 -0.56 -4.45
CA TYR A 69 2.26 0.08 -3.15
C TYR A 69 2.94 -0.88 -2.17
N TYR A 70 3.99 -0.40 -1.51
CA TYR A 70 4.75 -1.14 -0.50
C TYR A 70 4.79 -0.34 0.79
N THR A 71 4.68 -1.01 1.93
CA THR A 71 5.05 -0.38 3.20
C THR A 71 6.57 -0.29 3.29
N GLY A 72 7.08 0.87 3.67
CA GLY A 72 8.52 1.10 3.83
C GLY A 72 8.83 2.30 4.71
N GLU A 73 10.07 2.74 4.71
CA GLU A 73 10.53 3.95 5.38
C GLU A 73 11.37 4.77 4.41
N GLU A 74 11.24 6.09 4.49
CA GLU A 74 12.23 7.01 3.95
C GLU A 74 13.27 7.28 5.04
N ARG A 75 14.57 7.23 4.72
CA ARG A 75 15.65 7.45 5.68
C ARG A 75 16.38 8.72 5.30
N THR A 76 16.29 9.75 6.13
CA THR A 76 17.09 10.96 5.97
C THR A 76 18.11 11.07 7.12
N ARG A 77 19.20 11.81 6.93
CA ARG A 77 20.20 12.05 7.98
C ARG A 77 19.63 12.85 9.16
N GLU A 78 18.53 13.57 8.95
CA GLU A 78 17.95 14.53 9.88
C GLU A 78 16.58 14.08 10.43
N LYS A 79 15.93 13.11 9.77
CA LYS A 79 14.60 12.58 10.10
C LYS A 79 14.67 11.06 10.07
N ILE A 80 14.56 10.43 11.25
CA ILE A 80 14.17 9.03 11.35
C ILE A 80 12.69 9.02 10.95
N SER A 81 12.36 8.61 9.71
CA SER A 81 10.96 8.70 9.29
C SER A 81 10.11 7.72 10.09
N THR A 82 8.98 8.23 10.51
CA THR A 82 7.77 7.47 10.76
C THR A 82 7.45 6.79 9.43
N GLY A 83 7.35 5.46 9.38
CA GLY A 83 7.18 4.70 8.13
C GLY A 83 6.12 5.26 7.18
N GLY A 84 6.13 4.81 5.93
CA GLY A 84 5.30 5.31 4.85
C GLY A 84 4.91 4.23 3.85
N ILE A 85 4.29 4.69 2.76
CA ILE A 85 3.95 3.85 1.61
C ILE A 85 4.78 4.33 0.41
N ILE A 86 5.53 3.42 -0.19
CA ILE A 86 6.25 3.63 -1.43
C ILE A 86 5.35 3.20 -2.58
N ALA A 87 5.06 4.13 -3.48
CA ALA A 87 4.29 3.90 -4.69
C ALA A 87 5.21 3.85 -5.91
N TYR A 88 5.04 2.81 -6.74
CA TYR A 88 5.80 2.59 -7.97
C TYR A 88 4.85 2.40 -9.16
N ASP A 89 5.00 3.24 -10.18
CA ASP A 89 4.24 3.17 -11.43
C ASP A 89 5.16 2.73 -12.59
N PRO A 90 5.06 1.47 -13.04
CA PRO A 90 5.90 0.95 -14.12
C PRO A 90 5.48 1.43 -15.53
N TYR A 91 4.37 2.17 -15.66
CA TYR A 91 3.84 2.65 -16.94
C TYR A 91 4.10 4.15 -17.14
N MET A 92 3.72 4.99 -16.19
CA MET A 92 3.81 6.45 -16.34
C MET A 92 5.14 7.02 -15.86
N THR A 93 5.69 6.50 -14.75
CA THR A 93 6.93 7.01 -14.15
C THR A 93 7.87 5.87 -13.76
N PRO A 94 8.33 5.03 -14.72
CA PRO A 94 9.06 3.80 -14.43
C PRO A 94 10.41 3.99 -13.73
N HIS A 95 10.96 5.21 -13.74
CA HIS A 95 12.25 5.55 -13.13
C HIS A 95 12.14 6.30 -11.80
N LYS A 96 10.91 6.53 -11.31
CA LYS A 96 10.68 7.31 -10.09
C LYS A 96 9.85 6.53 -9.08
N LEU A 97 10.19 6.73 -7.82
CA LEU A 97 9.39 6.32 -6.69
C LEU A 97 8.68 7.52 -6.09
N ARG A 98 7.48 7.30 -5.58
CA ARG A 98 6.75 8.30 -4.81
C ARG A 98 6.58 7.81 -3.38
N PHE A 99 7.00 8.62 -2.42
CA PHE A 99 6.76 8.34 -1.01
C PHE A 99 5.46 9.02 -0.56
N ILE A 100 4.66 8.28 0.22
CA ILE A 100 3.43 8.75 0.83
C ILE A 100 3.60 8.59 2.34
N GLU A 101 3.65 9.69 3.06
CA GLU A 101 3.73 9.67 4.52
C GLU A 101 2.51 8.94 5.11
N ILE A 102 2.68 8.24 6.24
CA ILE A 102 1.54 7.66 6.97
C ILE A 102 0.57 8.76 7.47
N PRO A 103 -0.68 8.37 7.78
CA PRO A 103 -1.66 9.31 8.34
C PRO A 103 -1.16 10.04 9.58
N LYS A 104 -1.43 11.35 9.66
CA LYS A 104 -1.26 12.10 10.91
C LYS A 104 -2.14 11.48 12.01
N GLY A 105 -1.54 11.25 13.17
CA GLY A 105 -2.20 10.57 14.29
C GLY A 105 -2.04 9.04 14.30
N ALA A 106 -1.45 8.44 13.25
CA ALA A 106 -0.87 7.10 13.36
C ALA A 106 0.28 7.12 14.40
N SER A 107 0.41 6.02 15.16
CA SER A 107 1.52 5.85 16.10
C SER A 107 2.79 5.64 15.30
N ASN A 108 3.89 6.18 15.79
CA ASN A 108 5.21 5.91 15.23
C ASN A 108 5.73 4.52 15.64
N GLU A 109 5.14 3.95 16.70
CA GLU A 109 5.45 2.63 17.22
C GLU A 109 4.17 1.78 17.24
N PRO A 110 3.66 1.36 16.08
CA PRO A 110 2.60 0.36 16.05
C PRO A 110 3.17 -1.04 16.25
N GLU A 111 2.39 -1.90 16.89
CA GLU A 111 2.69 -3.34 16.92
C GLU A 111 2.64 -3.91 15.50
N SER A 112 1.67 -3.44 14.70
CA SER A 112 1.55 -3.81 13.30
C SER A 112 0.88 -2.70 12.50
N SER A 113 1.33 -2.51 11.27
CA SER A 113 0.65 -1.67 10.29
C SER A 113 0.71 -2.31 8.91
N ASN A 114 -0.30 -2.04 8.09
CA ASN A 114 -0.36 -2.58 6.74
C ASN A 114 -1.09 -1.62 5.80
N CYS A 115 -0.78 -1.70 4.51
CA CYS A 115 -1.55 -1.06 3.46
C CYS A 115 -2.40 -2.10 2.73
N GLY A 116 -3.52 -1.66 2.18
CA GLY A 116 -4.48 -2.51 1.50
C GLY A 116 -5.34 -1.71 0.54
N VAL A 117 -6.09 -2.41 -0.31
CA VAL A 117 -7.10 -1.77 -1.17
C VAL A 117 -8.45 -2.38 -0.82
N SER A 118 -9.42 -1.51 -0.54
CA SER A 118 -10.79 -1.88 -0.27
C SER A 118 -11.70 -0.91 -0.98
N GLN A 119 -12.70 -1.44 -1.71
CA GLN A 119 -13.62 -0.65 -2.55
C GLN A 119 -12.88 0.22 -3.59
N GLY A 120 -11.75 -0.29 -4.11
CA GLY A 120 -10.94 0.46 -5.08
C GLY A 120 -10.22 1.67 -4.49
N LEU A 121 -10.10 1.77 -3.17
CA LEU A 121 -9.44 2.88 -2.47
C LEU A 121 -8.27 2.35 -1.63
N LEU A 122 -7.14 3.07 -1.66
CA LEU A 122 -5.99 2.72 -0.85
C LEU A 122 -6.28 3.03 0.63
N LYS A 123 -6.06 2.04 1.48
CA LYS A 123 -6.26 2.14 2.92
C LYS A 123 -4.97 1.81 3.66
N PHE A 124 -4.76 2.50 4.76
CA PHE A 124 -3.73 2.21 5.74
C PHE A 124 -4.41 1.77 7.03
N CYS A 125 -3.94 0.66 7.59
CA CYS A 125 -4.45 0.09 8.82
C CYS A 125 -3.34 0.04 9.85
N GLN A 126 -3.65 0.42 11.08
CA GLN A 126 -2.74 0.32 12.21
C GLN A 126 -3.41 -0.40 13.37
N ILE A 127 -2.66 -1.32 13.98
CA ILE A 127 -3.06 -2.06 15.18
C ILE A 127 -2.23 -1.54 16.35
N ARG A 128 -2.90 -1.22 17.45
CA ARG A 128 -2.26 -0.88 18.73
C ARG A 128 -2.82 -1.75 19.84
N HIS A 129 -1.93 -2.28 20.68
CA HIS A 129 -2.32 -2.87 21.95
C HIS A 129 -2.51 -1.75 22.98
N LEU A 130 -3.66 -1.75 23.63
CA LEU A 130 -3.97 -0.92 24.79
C LEU A 130 -3.88 -1.80 26.04
N GLU A 131 -3.76 -1.19 27.22
CA GLU A 131 -3.74 -1.93 28.50
C GLU A 131 -4.92 -2.91 28.65
N HIS A 132 -6.06 -2.59 28.05
CA HIS A 132 -7.29 -3.36 28.17
C HIS A 132 -7.86 -3.89 26.84
N GLY A 133 -7.11 -3.86 25.73
CA GLY A 133 -7.66 -4.32 24.46
C GLY A 133 -6.78 -4.05 23.23
N ILE A 134 -7.37 -4.19 22.04
CA ILE A 134 -6.71 -3.89 20.77
C ILE A 134 -7.53 -2.82 20.04
N LEU A 135 -6.84 -1.81 19.52
CA LEU A 135 -7.41 -0.72 18.72
C LEU A 135 -6.95 -0.83 17.27
N PHE A 136 -7.90 -0.86 16.35
CA PHE A 136 -7.69 -0.79 14.91
C PHE A 136 -8.07 0.59 14.41
N ASN A 137 -7.13 1.29 13.79
CA ASN A 137 -7.42 2.51 13.06
C ASN A 137 -7.28 2.25 11.57
N VAL A 138 -8.26 2.69 10.80
CA VAL A 138 -8.28 2.55 9.34
C VAL A 138 -8.41 3.93 8.72
N TRP A 139 -7.42 4.30 7.93
CA TRP A 139 -7.42 5.53 7.14
C TRP A 139 -7.56 5.21 5.66
N GLN A 140 -8.21 6.10 4.94
CA GLN A 140 -8.31 6.07 3.48
C GLN A 140 -7.51 7.23 2.89
N LEU A 141 -6.76 6.97 1.83
CA LEU A 141 -6.09 8.02 1.08
C LEU A 141 -7.10 8.70 0.15
N GLN A 142 -7.23 10.02 0.27
CA GLN A 142 -7.91 10.87 -0.70
C GLN A 142 -6.88 11.37 -1.71
N GLU A 143 -7.03 10.98 -2.97
CA GLU A 143 -6.03 11.23 -4.00
C GLU A 143 -5.94 12.69 -4.44
N GLU A 144 -7.08 13.39 -4.48
CA GLU A 144 -7.16 14.79 -4.90
C GLU A 144 -6.20 15.68 -4.10
N ASP A 145 -6.05 15.36 -2.81
CA ASP A 145 -5.26 16.14 -1.86
C ASP A 145 -4.01 15.41 -1.35
N ASN A 146 -3.79 14.14 -1.73
CA ASN A 146 -2.84 13.23 -1.10
C ASN A 146 -2.94 13.22 0.45
N LYS A 147 -4.17 13.28 0.97
CA LYS A 147 -4.44 13.34 2.42
C LYS A 147 -5.07 12.05 2.91
N TRP A 148 -4.67 11.64 4.11
CA TRP A 148 -5.31 10.55 4.81
C TRP A 148 -6.52 11.05 5.61
N CYS A 149 -7.64 10.35 5.48
CA CYS A 149 -8.82 10.54 6.31
C CYS A 149 -9.06 9.30 7.16
N LEU A 150 -9.19 9.49 8.48
CA LEU A 150 -9.57 8.42 9.39
C LEU A 150 -11.02 8.03 9.10
N GLN A 151 -11.24 6.78 8.71
CA GLN A 151 -12.57 6.24 8.45
C GLN A 151 -13.14 5.53 9.66
N HIS A 152 -12.31 4.71 10.31
CA HIS A 152 -12.75 3.87 11.41
C HIS A 152 -11.72 3.83 12.52
N THR A 153 -12.25 3.81 13.74
CA THR A 153 -11.55 3.50 14.98
C THR A 153 -12.35 2.39 15.64
N ILE A 154 -11.81 1.17 15.64
CA ILE A 154 -12.53 -0.03 16.07
C ILE A 154 -11.76 -0.62 17.26
N ARG A 155 -12.40 -0.80 18.41
CA ARG A 155 -11.84 -1.63 19.47
C ARG A 155 -12.24 -3.08 19.20
N ILE A 156 -11.34 -4.01 19.51
CA ILE A 156 -11.65 -5.44 19.35
C ILE A 156 -12.87 -5.87 20.16
N GLU A 157 -13.11 -5.21 21.29
CA GLU A 157 -14.30 -5.40 22.14
C GLU A 157 -15.60 -5.02 21.44
N ASP A 158 -15.54 -4.11 20.46
CA ASP A 158 -16.70 -3.67 19.66
C ASP A 158 -16.96 -4.61 18.47
N ILE A 159 -16.07 -5.60 18.23
CA ILE A 159 -16.22 -6.56 17.13
C ILE A 159 -17.10 -7.71 17.59
N VAL A 160 -18.29 -7.81 17.01
CA VAL A 160 -19.13 -9.00 17.15
C VAL A 160 -18.69 -10.00 16.09
N ILE A 161 -18.19 -11.16 16.54
CA ILE A 161 -17.85 -12.28 15.66
C ILE A 161 -19.07 -13.16 15.54
N GLU A 162 -19.76 -13.09 14.41
CA GLU A 162 -20.78 -14.09 14.06
C GLU A 162 -20.08 -15.35 13.55
N ASP A 163 -20.20 -16.43 14.30
CA ASP A 163 -19.67 -17.74 13.92
C ASP A 163 -20.70 -18.49 13.07
N GLN A 164 -20.63 -18.32 11.75
CA GLN A 164 -21.38 -19.14 10.80
C GLN A 164 -20.46 -20.20 10.19
N GLY A 165 -20.05 -21.17 11.03
CA GLY A 165 -19.72 -22.54 10.64
C GLY A 165 -18.52 -22.79 9.71
N CYS A 166 -17.84 -21.77 9.19
CA CYS A 166 -16.53 -21.83 8.51
C CYS A 166 -16.01 -20.45 8.06
N GLU A 167 -16.83 -19.39 8.08
CA GLU A 167 -16.41 -18.02 7.79
C GLU A 167 -16.62 -17.13 9.02
N LYS A 168 -15.53 -16.62 9.60
CA LYS A 168 -15.60 -15.57 10.61
C LYS A 168 -15.81 -14.23 9.90
N ARG A 169 -17.00 -13.64 10.02
CA ARG A 169 -17.29 -12.29 9.53
C ARG A 169 -17.16 -11.31 10.69
N ILE A 170 -16.36 -10.28 10.49
CA ILE A 170 -16.25 -9.14 11.41
C ILE A 170 -17.37 -8.17 11.01
N ILE A 171 -18.37 -8.02 11.89
CA ILE A 171 -19.40 -7.00 11.74
C ILE A 171 -19.08 -5.91 12.77
N THR A 172 -18.84 -4.69 12.28
CA THR A 172 -18.74 -3.51 13.13
C THR A 172 -20.06 -2.76 13.08
N SER A 173 -20.67 -2.46 14.23
CA SER A 173 -21.79 -1.51 14.29
C SER A 173 -21.27 -0.11 13.98
N ILE A 174 -21.87 0.55 12.98
CA ILE A 174 -21.60 1.95 12.63
C ILE A 174 -22.49 2.85 13.48
#